data_AF-A0A380TGA8-F1
#
_entry.id   AF-A0A380TGA8-F1
#
_cell.length_a   1.000
_cell.length_b   1.000
_cell.length_c   1.000
_cell.angle_alpha   90.00
_cell.angle_beta   90.00
_cell.angle_gamma   90.00
#
_symmetry.space_group_name_H-M   'P 1'
#
loop_
_entity.id
_entity.type
_entity.pdbx_description
1 polymer ?
#
loop_
_entity_poly.entity_id
_entity_poly.type
_entity_poly.pdbx_seq_one_letter_code
_entity_poly.pdbx_strand_id
1 'polypeptide(L)'
;MRRYRIPPYNVVGHSDIAPRRKSDPGELFDWRRLAWAGVGIWPQESDRCTMDADSMRALLSTCGYETVDLFASVRAFQRHFRPARVNGRIDFETARLARGLAERIAAIG
;
A
#
# COMPACT_ATOMS: atom_id res chain seq x y z
N MET A 1 5.09 -1.61 -19.02
CA MET A 1 6.41 -1.64 -18.34
C MET A 1 7.62 -1.77 -19.27
N ARG A 2 7.61 -2.59 -20.34
CA ARG A 2 8.78 -2.86 -21.20
C ARG A 2 9.54 -1.64 -21.76
N ARG A 3 8.85 -0.53 -22.06
CA ARG A 3 9.49 0.68 -22.64
C ARG A 3 10.30 1.49 -21.62
N TYR A 4 9.81 1.59 -20.39
CA TYR A 4 10.38 2.48 -19.36
C TYR A 4 10.94 1.73 -18.14
N ARG A 5 10.90 0.40 -18.14
CA ARG A 5 11.36 -0.47 -17.02
C ARG A 5 10.84 -0.01 -15.65
N ILE A 6 9.57 0.42 -15.62
CA ILE A 6 8.92 0.90 -14.38
C ILE A 6 8.89 -0.25 -13.38
N PRO A 7 9.47 -0.07 -12.17
CA PRO A 7 9.39 -1.09 -11.12
C PRO A 7 7.93 -1.35 -10.71
N PRO A 8 7.57 -2.59 -10.32
CA PRO A 8 6.20 -2.91 -9.92
C PRO A 8 5.63 -2.02 -8.81
N TYR A 9 6.44 -1.62 -7.83
CA TYR A 9 6.04 -0.74 -6.73
C TYR A 9 5.81 0.72 -7.15
N ASN A 10 6.17 1.10 -8.39
CA ASN A 10 5.87 2.41 -8.97
C ASN A 10 4.57 2.44 -9.80
N VAL A 11 3.79 1.35 -9.79
CA VAL A 11 2.41 1.36 -10.30
C VAL A 11 1.48 1.63 -9.13
N VAL A 12 0.99 2.87 -9.06
CA VAL A 12 0.26 3.40 -7.91
C VAL A 12 -1.02 4.09 -8.34
N GLY A 13 -1.99 4.18 -7.42
CA GLY A 13 -3.17 5.01 -7.58
C GLY A 13 -2.87 6.47 -7.25
N HIS A 14 -3.72 7.40 -7.71
CA HIS A 14 -3.62 8.79 -7.28
C HIS A 14 -3.82 8.95 -5.77
N SER A 15 -4.64 8.08 -5.14
CA SER A 15 -4.78 8.03 -3.69
C SER A 15 -3.47 7.77 -2.96
N ASP A 16 -2.53 7.05 -3.57
CA ASP A 16 -1.30 6.65 -2.88
C ASP A 16 -0.29 7.80 -2.86
N ILE A 17 -0.29 8.61 -3.92
CA ILE A 17 0.53 9.82 -4.07
C ILE A 17 -0.06 10.99 -3.28
N ALA A 18 -1.40 11.11 -3.24
CA ALA A 18 -2.09 12.25 -2.63
C ALA A 18 -3.21 11.80 -1.67
N PRO A 19 -2.87 11.07 -0.58
CA PRO A 19 -3.85 10.41 0.29
C PRO A 19 -4.86 11.37 0.94
N ARG A 20 -4.45 12.61 1.21
CA ARG A 20 -5.34 13.64 1.77
C ARG A 20 -6.34 14.25 0.78
N ARG A 21 -6.12 14.09 -0.54
CA ARG A 21 -6.86 14.84 -1.58
C ARG A 21 -7.54 13.96 -2.61
N LYS A 22 -7.10 12.70 -2.76
CA LYS A 22 -7.52 11.81 -3.84
C LYS A 22 -7.98 10.47 -3.28
N SER A 23 -8.98 9.91 -3.94
CA SER A 23 -9.53 8.58 -3.61
C SER A 23 -9.58 7.67 -4.84
N ASP A 24 -9.29 8.19 -6.03
CA ASP A 24 -9.21 7.43 -7.27
C ASP A 24 -7.92 6.59 -7.35
N PRO A 25 -7.95 5.39 -7.97
CA PRO A 25 -9.05 4.83 -8.76
C PRO A 25 -10.19 4.18 -7.96
N GLY A 26 -10.16 4.24 -6.62
CA GLY A 26 -11.19 3.66 -5.77
C GLY A 26 -10.90 2.23 -5.35
N GLU A 27 -11.58 1.78 -4.31
CA GLU A 27 -11.51 0.41 -3.76
C GLU A 27 -12.08 -0.67 -4.70
N LEU A 28 -12.87 -0.28 -5.69
CA LEU A 28 -13.43 -1.19 -6.70
C LEU A 28 -12.46 -1.49 -7.85
N PHE A 29 -11.32 -0.77 -7.91
CA PHE A 29 -10.30 -1.04 -8.91
C PHE A 29 -9.53 -2.31 -8.53
N ASP A 30 -9.51 -3.29 -9.44
CA ASP A 30 -8.96 -4.62 -9.18
C ASP A 30 -7.43 -4.67 -9.30
N TRP A 31 -6.77 -4.03 -8.33
CA TRP A 31 -5.31 -4.00 -8.19
C TRP A 31 -4.69 -5.39 -8.10
N ARG A 32 -5.36 -6.32 -7.41
CA ARG A 32 -4.90 -7.71 -7.25
C ARG A 32 -4.82 -8.43 -8.59
N ARG A 33 -5.83 -8.27 -9.45
CA ARG A 33 -5.83 -8.83 -10.80
C ARG A 33 -4.71 -8.26 -11.67
N LEU A 34 -4.44 -6.96 -11.58
CA LEU A 34 -3.31 -6.36 -12.31
C LEU A 34 -1.97 -6.95 -11.86
N ALA A 35 -1.75 -7.07 -10.55
CA ALA A 35 -0.51 -7.65 -10.02
C ALA A 35 -0.32 -9.10 -10.46
N TRP A 36 -1.40 -9.90 -10.50
CA TRP A 36 -1.38 -11.26 -11.07
C TRP A 36 -1.06 -11.28 -12.57
N ALA A 37 -1.47 -10.25 -13.31
CA ALA A 37 -1.09 -10.08 -14.71
C ALA A 37 0.33 -9.49 -14.91
N GLY A 38 1.11 -9.33 -13.83
CA GLY A 38 2.47 -8.78 -13.88
C GLY A 38 2.53 -7.24 -13.94
N VAL A 39 1.44 -6.55 -13.59
CA VAL A 39 1.35 -5.09 -13.56
C VAL A 39 1.13 -4.62 -12.12
N GLY A 40 2.16 -4.04 -11.53
CA GLY A 40 2.11 -3.56 -10.15
C GLY A 40 2.54 -4.61 -9.14
N ILE A 41 2.40 -4.28 -7.86
CA ILE A 41 2.80 -5.12 -6.73
C ILE A 41 1.57 -5.49 -5.90
N TRP A 42 1.56 -6.70 -5.34
CA TRP A 42 0.58 -7.12 -4.35
C TRP A 42 1.29 -7.73 -3.15
N PRO A 43 0.95 -7.33 -1.90
CA PRO A 43 1.60 -7.86 -0.71
C PRO A 43 1.13 -9.28 -0.38
N GLN A 44 1.98 -9.97 0.37
CA GLN A 44 1.59 -11.08 1.23
C GLN A 44 1.61 -10.58 2.67
N GLU A 45 0.81 -11.16 3.56
CA GLU A 45 0.87 -10.82 4.97
C GLU A 45 2.22 -11.26 5.57
N SER A 46 2.87 -10.36 6.32
CA SER A 46 4.04 -10.72 7.14
C SER A 46 3.60 -11.46 8.40
N ASP A 47 4.39 -12.42 8.89
CA ASP A 47 4.14 -13.05 10.20
C ASP A 47 4.42 -12.11 11.37
N ARG A 48 5.11 -11.00 11.11
CA ARG A 48 5.36 -9.94 12.08
C ARG A 48 4.22 -8.93 12.07
N CYS A 49 3.73 -8.57 13.25
CA CYS A 49 2.69 -7.57 13.42
C CYS A 49 3.11 -6.53 14.44
N THR A 50 3.05 -5.26 14.06
CA THR A 50 3.22 -4.13 14.97
C THR A 50 2.19 -3.07 14.59
N MET A 51 1.38 -2.64 15.56
CA MET A 51 0.20 -1.81 15.33
C MET A 51 0.33 -0.38 15.86
N ASP A 52 1.48 -0.02 16.42
CA ASP A 52 1.70 1.36 16.87
C ASP A 52 1.86 2.32 15.69
N ALA A 53 1.62 3.61 15.96
CA ALA A 53 1.57 4.63 14.94
C ALA A 53 2.94 4.88 14.28
N ASP A 54 4.03 4.80 15.04
CA ASP A 54 5.38 5.12 14.54
C ASP A 54 5.89 4.01 13.63
N SER A 55 5.67 2.75 14.03
CA SER A 55 5.91 1.59 13.17
C SER A 55 5.11 1.67 11.88
N MET A 56 3.82 2.04 11.94
CA MET A 56 3.01 2.18 10.73
C MET A 56 3.50 3.32 9.84
N ARG A 57 3.91 4.47 10.39
CA ARG A 57 4.52 5.56 9.61
C ARG A 57 5.79 5.09 8.91
N ALA A 58 6.66 4.35 9.60
CA ALA A 58 7.88 3.82 9.00
C ALA A 58 7.55 2.87 7.82
N LEU A 59 6.63 1.92 8.01
CA LEU A 59 6.22 0.98 6.97
C LEU A 59 5.61 1.69 5.75
N LEU A 60 4.69 2.64 5.97
CA LEU A 60 4.05 3.39 4.88
C LEU A 60 5.06 4.29 4.15
N SER A 61 6.01 4.89 4.87
CA SER A 61 7.11 5.66 4.28
C SER A 61 7.99 4.79 3.38
N THR A 62 8.34 3.57 3.80
CA THR A 62 9.04 2.59 2.95
C THR A 62 8.23 2.24 1.70
N CYS A 63 6.90 2.23 1.79
CA CYS A 63 6.01 1.99 0.66
C CYS A 63 5.79 3.24 -0.23
N GLY A 64 6.39 4.39 0.11
CA GLY A 64 6.34 5.62 -0.69
C GLY A 64 5.17 6.57 -0.37
N TYR A 65 4.40 6.32 0.70
CA TYR A 65 3.32 7.20 1.12
C TYR A 65 3.86 8.41 1.89
N GLU A 66 3.25 9.59 1.71
CA GLU A 66 3.40 10.64 2.73
C GLU A 66 2.78 10.16 4.04
N THR A 67 3.34 10.57 5.18
CA THR A 67 2.85 10.11 6.49
C THR A 67 2.54 11.26 7.42
N VAL A 68 2.34 12.49 6.92
CA VAL A 68 1.92 13.62 7.76
C VAL A 68 0.56 13.32 8.40
N ASP A 69 -0.42 12.97 7.58
CA ASP A 69 -1.73 12.48 8.01
C ASP A 69 -1.78 10.96 7.92
N LEU A 70 -1.46 10.30 9.04
CA LEU A 70 -1.41 8.84 9.10
C LEU A 70 -2.76 8.20 8.79
N PHE A 71 -3.87 8.82 9.20
CA PHE A 71 -5.20 8.26 8.96
C PHE A 71 -5.51 8.25 7.46
N ALA A 72 -5.25 9.35 6.77
CA ALA A 72 -5.41 9.44 5.32
C ALA A 72 -4.55 8.40 4.58
N SER A 73 -3.29 8.24 4.99
CA SER A 73 -2.36 7.31 4.34
C SER A 73 -2.71 5.84 4.61
N VAL A 74 -3.15 5.49 5.82
CA VAL A 74 -3.68 4.14 6.10
C VAL A 74 -4.92 3.86 5.26
N ARG A 75 -5.81 4.85 5.10
CA ARG A 75 -7.01 4.69 4.28
C ARG A 75 -6.68 4.52 2.80
N ALA A 76 -5.71 5.26 2.28
CA ALA A 76 -5.22 5.08 0.91
C ALA A 76 -4.59 3.70 0.72
N PHE A 77 -3.72 3.27 1.64
CA PHE A 77 -3.12 1.94 1.65
C PHE A 77 -4.19 0.83 1.63
N GLN A 78 -5.20 0.93 2.49
CA GLN A 78 -6.32 -0.03 2.52
C GLN A 78 -7.09 -0.04 1.20
N ARG A 79 -7.32 1.12 0.59
CA ARG A 79 -8.02 1.19 -0.70
C ARG A 79 -7.29 0.41 -1.79
N HIS A 80 -5.96 0.48 -1.81
CA HIS A 80 -5.15 -0.25 -2.77
C HIS A 80 -5.06 -1.74 -2.40
N PHE A 81 -4.64 -2.07 -1.17
CA PHE A 81 -4.18 -3.42 -0.79
C PHE A 81 -5.15 -4.22 0.08
N ARG A 82 -6.21 -3.59 0.61
CA ARG A 82 -7.23 -4.23 1.44
C ARG A 82 -8.64 -3.62 1.19
N PRO A 83 -9.15 -3.68 -0.05
CA PRO A 83 -10.39 -2.99 -0.42
C PRO A 83 -11.62 -3.48 0.36
N ALA A 84 -11.58 -4.69 0.92
CA ALA A 84 -12.64 -5.23 1.77
C ALA A 84 -12.89 -4.39 3.05
N ARG A 85 -11.92 -3.57 3.50
CA ARG A 85 -12.08 -2.73 4.71
C ARG A 85 -11.23 -1.45 4.64
N VAL A 86 -11.85 -0.37 4.16
CA VAL A 86 -11.23 0.95 4.01
C VAL A 86 -11.74 1.93 5.08
N ASN A 87 -11.17 1.87 6.29
CA ASN A 87 -11.61 2.64 7.45
C ASN A 87 -10.54 3.53 8.11
N GLY A 88 -9.31 3.51 7.60
CA GLY A 88 -8.18 4.30 8.11
C GLY A 88 -7.63 3.84 9.46
N ARG A 89 -8.12 2.72 10.01
CA ARG A 89 -7.66 2.17 11.30
C ARG A 89 -6.54 1.15 11.09
N ILE A 90 -5.54 1.21 11.96
CA ILE A 90 -4.50 0.19 12.03
C ILE A 90 -5.10 -1.01 12.78
N ASP A 91 -5.40 -2.08 12.04
CA ASP A 91 -5.76 -3.39 12.60
C ASP A 91 -4.72 -4.45 12.20
N PHE A 92 -4.86 -5.67 12.73
CA PHE A 92 -3.89 -6.76 12.52
C PHE A 92 -3.58 -6.99 11.03
N GLU A 93 -4.61 -7.12 10.20
CA GLU A 93 -4.44 -7.39 8.77
C GLU A 93 -3.79 -6.19 8.06
N THR A 94 -4.22 -4.95 8.35
CA THR A 94 -3.60 -3.76 7.77
C THR A 94 -2.11 -3.66 8.12
N ALA A 95 -1.75 -3.94 9.38
CA ALA A 95 -0.37 -3.93 9.83
C ALA A 95 0.49 -5.02 9.17
N ARG A 96 -0.03 -6.25 9.06
CA ARG A 96 0.68 -7.37 8.42
C ARG A 96 0.85 -7.16 6.91
N LEU A 97 -0.16 -6.61 6.24
CA LEU A 97 -0.08 -6.26 4.82
C LEU A 97 0.92 -5.13 4.57
N ALA A 98 0.89 -4.06 5.38
CA ALA A 98 1.83 -2.94 5.24
C ALA A 98 3.27 -3.41 5.44
N ARG A 99 3.50 -4.27 6.43
CA ARG A 99 4.82 -4.87 6.67
C ARG A 99 5.27 -5.77 5.55
N GLY A 100 4.41 -6.68 5.10
CA GLY A 100 4.74 -7.57 3.99
C GLY A 100 4.97 -6.84 2.68
N LEU A 101 4.28 -5.71 2.43
CA LEU A 101 4.59 -4.84 1.29
C LEU A 101 5.97 -4.22 1.42
N ALA A 102 6.30 -3.62 2.58
CA ALA A 102 7.59 -2.99 2.82
C ALA A 102 8.75 -4.00 2.70
N GLU A 103 8.59 -5.20 3.26
CA GLU A 103 9.55 -6.31 3.12
C GLU A 103 9.73 -6.70 1.64
N ARG A 104 8.63 -6.77 0.88
CA ARG A 104 8.68 -7.11 -0.55
C ARG A 104 9.35 -6.03 -1.39
N ILE A 105 9.12 -4.75 -1.08
CA ILE A 105 9.79 -3.61 -1.74
C ILE A 105 11.29 -3.66 -1.46
N ALA A 106 11.69 -3.87 -0.20
CA ALA A 106 13.10 -3.98 0.18
C ALA A 106 13.82 -5.17 -0.46
N ALA A 107 13.09 -6.23 -0.83
CA ALA A 107 13.67 -7.41 -1.50
C ALA A 107 13.87 -7.24 -3.02
N ILE A 108 13.22 -6.26 -3.65
CA ILE A 108 13.26 -6.03 -5.10
C ILE A 108 13.92 -4.71 -5.51
N GLY A 109 14.19 -3.82 -4.56
CA GLY A 109 14.94 -2.57 -4.73
C GLY A 109 16.41 -2.76 -4.37
#